data_AF-A0A922CVQ0-F1
#
_entry.id   AF-A0A922CVQ0-F1
#
_cell.length_a   1.000
_cell.length_b   1.000
_cell.length_c   1.000
_cell.angle_alpha   90.00
_cell.angle_beta   90.00
_cell.angle_gamma   90.00
#
_symmetry.space_group_name_H-M   'P 1'
#
loop_
_entity.id
_entity.type
_entity.pdbx_description
1 polymer ?
#
loop_
_entity_poly.entity_id
_entity_poly.type
_entity_poly.pdbx_seq_one_letter_code
_entity_poly.pdbx_strand_id
1 'polypeptide(L)'
;MGKIFVLLGLALMACGVLGEPAIVVKFGRGPAIGTSYYFTMPLTLSSAIDDYGWIEYESPVSVLPNIRLYCAPEGVWVCIFYEDNGLPAGLQIAAEKSKFNGKVLDWDIQGYTSWSVEVQGVVREYWTTQQYYMSK
;
A
#
# COMPACT_ATOMS: atom_id res chain seq x y z
N MET A 1 -9.87 -28.23 -10.89
CA MET A 1 -9.65 -28.40 -9.43
C MET A 1 -8.36 -27.70 -9.06
N GLY A 2 -8.43 -26.70 -8.19
CA GLY A 2 -7.28 -25.91 -7.74
C GLY A 2 -7.75 -24.70 -6.95
N LYS A 3 -8.27 -24.95 -5.74
CA LYS A 3 -8.71 -23.89 -4.82
C LYS A 3 -7.47 -23.24 -4.22
N ILE A 4 -7.12 -22.05 -4.68
CA ILE A 4 -6.05 -21.24 -4.07
C ILE A 4 -6.64 -20.59 -2.82
N PHE A 5 -6.32 -21.14 -1.66
CA PHE A 5 -6.51 -20.47 -0.37
C PHE A 5 -5.43 -19.39 -0.24
N VAL A 6 -5.82 -18.13 -0.34
CA VAL A 6 -4.95 -16.98 -0.02
C VAL A 6 -5.14 -16.65 1.46
N LEU A 7 -4.37 -17.30 2.32
CA LEU A 7 -4.15 -16.82 3.69
C LEU A 7 -3.10 -15.70 3.61
N LEU A 8 -3.56 -14.45 3.51
CA LEU A 8 -2.69 -13.27 3.48
C LEU A 8 -2.27 -12.91 4.92
N GLY A 9 -1.31 -13.67 5.47
CA GLY A 9 -0.63 -13.26 6.69
C GLY A 9 0.40 -12.17 6.37
N LEU A 10 0.06 -10.90 6.61
CA LEU A 10 1.00 -9.78 6.49
C LEU A 10 1.87 -9.73 7.77
N ALA A 11 3.15 -10.07 7.65
CA ALA A 11 4.14 -9.83 8.69
C ALA A 11 5.05 -8.69 8.22
N LEU A 12 4.78 -7.47 8.68
CA LEU A 12 5.66 -6.31 8.47
C LEU A 12 6.87 -6.47 9.41
N MET A 13 8.02 -6.82 8.83
CA MET A 13 9.29 -6.82 9.55
C MET A 13 10.10 -5.64 9.01
N ALA A 14 10.16 -4.54 9.77
CA ALA A 14 11.08 -3.45 9.51
C ALA A 14 12.49 -3.94 9.86
N CYS A 15 13.12 -4.71 8.97
CA CYS A 15 14.51 -5.11 9.11
C CYS A 15 15.35 -4.09 8.34
N GLY A 16 15.99 -3.17 9.05
CA GLY A 16 17.05 -2.36 8.47
C GLY A 16 18.20 -3.29 8.07
N VAL A 17 18.29 -3.60 6.78
CA VAL A 17 19.49 -4.24 6.23
C VAL A 17 20.57 -3.16 6.25
N LEU A 18 21.71 -3.47 6.88
CA LEU A 18 22.87 -2.58 6.96
C LEU A 18 23.19 -1.98 5.58
N GLY A 19 22.87 -0.70 5.38
CA GLY A 19 23.30 0.06 4.20
C GLY A 19 22.39 1.21 3.80
N GLU A 20 21.07 1.01 3.78
CA GLU A 20 20.13 2.02 3.29
C GLU A 20 18.84 1.99 4.12
N PRO A 21 18.38 3.13 4.66
CA PRO A 21 17.12 3.18 5.38
C PRO A 21 16.02 3.09 4.32
N ALA A 22 15.39 1.92 4.19
CA ALA A 22 14.28 1.69 3.28
C ALA A 22 13.14 1.06 4.05
N ILE A 23 11.92 1.60 3.91
CA ILE A 23 10.73 0.85 4.32
C ILE A 23 10.54 -0.23 3.27
N VAL A 24 10.56 -1.48 3.72
CA VAL A 24 10.41 -2.66 2.87
C VAL A 24 9.02 -3.25 3.08
N VAL A 25 8.23 -3.31 2.01
CA VAL A 25 7.02 -4.14 2.00
C VAL A 25 7.39 -5.54 1.51
N LYS A 26 7.10 -6.55 2.35
CA LYS A 26 7.27 -7.96 2.01
C LYS A 26 5.91 -8.59 1.74
N PHE A 27 5.71 -9.07 0.52
CA PHE A 27 4.61 -9.98 0.21
C PHE A 27 5.04 -11.43 0.44
N GLY A 28 4.27 -12.19 1.23
CA GLY A 28 4.61 -13.55 1.66
C GLY A 28 4.63 -14.64 0.56
N ARG A 29 4.45 -14.28 -0.71
CA ARG A 29 4.49 -15.23 -1.83
C ARG A 29 4.95 -14.55 -3.12
N GLY A 30 6.22 -14.70 -3.49
CA GLY A 30 6.66 -14.49 -4.86
C GLY A 30 6.19 -15.61 -5.80
N PRO A 31 6.52 -15.55 -7.11
CA PRO A 31 6.16 -16.56 -8.10
C PRO A 31 6.83 -17.93 -7.84
N ALA A 32 7.78 -18.03 -6.91
CA ALA A 32 8.36 -19.29 -6.44
C ALA A 32 8.19 -19.44 -4.91
N ILE A 33 8.01 -20.67 -4.43
CA ILE A 33 7.94 -20.97 -3.00
C ILE A 33 9.27 -20.54 -2.36
N GLY A 34 9.21 -19.62 -1.39
CA GLY A 34 10.38 -19.10 -0.69
C GLY A 34 10.99 -17.82 -1.28
N THR A 35 10.48 -17.28 -2.39
CA THR A 35 10.92 -15.96 -2.87
C THR A 35 10.11 -14.84 -2.24
N SER A 36 10.81 -13.85 -1.69
CA SER A 36 10.22 -12.64 -1.13
C SER A 36 10.41 -11.51 -2.14
N TYR A 37 9.35 -10.78 -2.46
CA TYR A 37 9.44 -9.53 -3.23
C TYR A 37 9.57 -8.37 -2.26
N TYR A 38 10.61 -7.57 -2.46
CA TYR A 38 10.94 -6.39 -1.69
C TYR A 38 10.65 -5.19 -2.58
N PHE A 39 9.74 -4.32 -2.14
CA PHE A 39 9.59 -2.98 -2.72
C PHE A 39 10.29 -1.99 -1.81
N THR A 40 11.36 -1.37 -2.33
CA THR A 40 12.00 -0.22 -1.71
C THR A 40 11.05 0.96 -1.80
N MET A 41 10.72 1.55 -0.67
CA MET A 41 9.82 2.70 -0.61
C MET A 41 10.57 3.97 -0.20
N PRO A 42 10.17 5.14 -0.76
CA PRO A 42 10.72 6.42 -0.37
C PRO A 42 10.46 6.68 1.12
N LEU A 43 11.45 7.28 1.79
CA LEU A 43 11.37 7.63 3.21
C LEU A 43 10.89 9.05 3.48
N THR A 44 10.83 9.88 2.45
CA THR A 44 10.49 11.29 2.54
C THR A 44 9.64 11.68 1.35
N LEU A 45 8.76 12.65 1.54
CA LEU A 45 7.93 13.19 0.47
C LEU A 45 8.76 13.71 -0.71
N SER A 46 9.87 14.40 -0.44
CA SER A 46 10.77 14.88 -1.49
C SER A 46 11.30 13.75 -2.36
N SER A 47 11.91 12.72 -1.75
CA SER A 47 12.38 11.55 -2.51
C SER A 47 11.24 10.86 -3.27
N ALA A 48 10.06 10.74 -2.67
CA ALA A 48 8.89 10.16 -3.34
C ALA A 48 8.57 10.89 -4.65
N ILE A 49 8.61 12.22 -4.65
CA ILE A 49 8.34 13.06 -5.82
C ILE A 49 9.53 13.07 -6.78
N ASP A 50 10.72 13.42 -6.28
CA ASP A 50 11.88 13.79 -7.09
C ASP A 50 12.60 12.56 -7.66
N ASP A 51 12.73 11.49 -6.88
CA ASP A 51 13.48 10.29 -7.26
C ASP A 51 12.57 9.20 -7.84
N TYR A 52 11.36 9.06 -7.27
CA TYR A 52 10.46 7.97 -7.61
C TYR A 52 9.24 8.40 -8.44
N GLY A 53 9.00 9.70 -8.63
CA GLY A 53 7.89 10.20 -9.45
C GLY A 53 6.51 9.81 -8.91
N TRP A 54 6.35 9.70 -7.59
CA TRP A 54 5.07 9.34 -6.97
C TRP A 54 4.03 10.44 -7.16
N ILE A 55 2.78 10.01 -7.30
CA ILE A 55 1.65 10.87 -7.63
C ILE A 55 0.76 10.99 -6.39
N GLU A 56 0.29 12.21 -6.12
CA GLU A 56 -0.66 12.50 -5.05
C GLU A 56 -2.06 12.03 -5.42
N TYR A 57 -2.75 11.43 -4.46
CA TYR A 57 -4.12 10.96 -4.61
C TYR A 57 -4.99 11.42 -3.43
N GLU A 58 -6.28 11.65 -3.72
CA GLU A 58 -7.28 11.81 -2.67
C GLU A 58 -7.47 10.49 -1.92
N SER A 59 -7.28 10.52 -0.61
CA SER A 59 -7.40 9.34 0.24
C SER A 59 -8.87 8.89 0.37
N PRO A 60 -9.18 7.59 0.32
CA PRO A 60 -10.54 7.10 0.58
C PRO A 60 -11.02 7.43 2.00
N VAL A 61 -10.09 7.43 2.94
CA VAL A 61 -10.30 7.77 4.34
C VAL A 61 -9.06 8.49 4.83
N SER A 62 -9.21 9.66 5.45
CA SER A 62 -8.12 10.26 6.23
C SER A 62 -8.58 10.41 7.67
N VAL A 63 -7.96 9.67 8.58
CA VAL A 63 -8.27 9.76 10.02
C VAL A 63 -7.36 10.75 10.76
N LEU A 64 -6.29 11.21 10.11
CA LEU A 64 -5.37 12.21 10.65
C LEU A 64 -5.51 13.51 9.85
N PRO A 65 -5.53 14.68 10.51
CA PRO A 65 -5.45 15.94 9.78
C PRO A 65 -4.06 16.07 9.11
N ASN A 66 -4.02 16.74 7.96
CA ASN A 66 -2.78 17.17 7.30
C ASN A 66 -1.84 16.04 6.86
N ILE A 67 -2.40 14.91 6.44
CA ILE A 67 -1.64 13.87 5.75
C ILE A 67 -2.11 13.74 4.30
N ARG A 68 -1.17 13.43 3.42
CA ARG A 68 -1.40 13.33 1.98
C ARG A 68 -0.94 11.98 1.46
N LEU A 69 -1.75 11.37 0.61
CA LEU A 69 -1.49 10.03 0.08
C LEU A 69 -0.71 10.13 -1.23
N TYR A 70 0.45 9.50 -1.27
CA TYR A 70 1.26 9.39 -2.49
C TYR A 70 1.42 7.92 -2.88
N CYS A 71 1.29 7.64 -4.17
CA CYS A 71 1.39 6.29 -4.72
C CYS A 71 2.41 6.25 -5.87
N ALA A 72 2.96 5.06 -6.12
CA ALA A 72 3.84 4.83 -7.25
C ALA A 72 3.12 5.07 -8.60
N PRO A 73 3.83 5.56 -9.64
CA PRO A 73 3.23 5.87 -10.93
C PRO A 73 2.66 4.65 -11.67
N GLU A 74 3.15 3.45 -11.36
CA GLU A 74 2.68 2.20 -11.96
C GLU A 74 1.31 1.76 -11.39
N GLY A 75 0.91 2.27 -10.24
CA GLY A 75 -0.40 1.99 -9.65
C GLY A 75 -0.49 2.24 -8.14
N VAL A 76 -1.70 2.06 -7.62
CA VAL A 76 -2.09 2.45 -6.25
C VAL A 76 -2.11 1.30 -5.23
N TRP A 77 -1.58 0.14 -5.62
CA TRP A 77 -1.44 -1.06 -4.79
C TRP A 77 -0.77 -0.84 -3.42
N VAL A 78 0.26 -0.01 -3.36
CA VAL A 78 0.93 0.42 -2.14
C VAL A 78 1.18 1.91 -2.23
N CYS A 79 0.73 2.65 -1.21
CA CYS A 79 0.84 4.09 -1.13
C CYS A 79 1.27 4.49 0.29
N ILE A 80 1.88 5.66 0.42
CA ILE A 80 2.38 6.19 1.69
C ILE A 80 1.63 7.47 2.01
N PHE A 81 1.22 7.60 3.26
CA PHE A 81 0.78 8.87 3.81
C PHE A 81 1.99 9.65 4.29
N TYR A 82 2.11 10.90 3.83
CA TYR A 82 3.12 11.84 4.30
C TYR A 82 2.47 12.96 5.11
N GLU A 83 3.12 13.37 6.19
CA GLU A 83 2.79 14.61 6.91
C GLU A 83 3.33 15.83 6.15
N ASP A 84 2.89 17.02 6.55
CA ASP A 84 3.40 18.29 6.01
C ASP A 84 4.92 18.49 6.22
N ASN A 85 5.52 17.84 7.23
CA ASN A 85 6.98 17.86 7.46
C ASN A 85 7.75 16.93 6.50
N GLY A 86 7.04 16.20 5.62
CA GLY A 86 7.60 15.29 4.63
C GLY A 86 7.94 13.90 5.16
N LEU A 87 7.62 13.56 6.40
CA LEU A 87 7.84 12.23 6.99
C LEU A 87 6.66 11.29 6.76
N PRO A 88 6.89 9.95 6.69
CA PRO A 88 5.83 8.98 6.53
C PRO A 88 4.97 8.88 7.79
N ALA A 89 3.67 9.16 7.66
CA ALA A 89 2.64 8.98 8.70
C ALA A 89 1.88 7.66 8.60
N GLY A 90 2.02 6.91 7.51
CA GLY A 90 1.31 5.66 7.35
C GLY A 90 1.43 5.06 5.97
N LEU A 91 0.69 3.97 5.76
CA LEU A 91 0.66 3.20 4.53
C LEU A 91 -0.78 2.81 4.19
N GLN A 92 -1.11 2.84 2.91
CA GLN A 92 -2.33 2.29 2.36
C GLN A 92 -1.99 1.14 1.40
N ILE A 93 -2.77 0.07 1.49
CA ILE A 93 -2.76 -1.02 0.52
C ILE A 93 -4.08 -0.98 -0.24
N ALA A 94 -4.03 -1.05 -1.56
CA ALA A 94 -5.20 -1.14 -2.42
C ALA A 94 -5.21 -2.44 -3.22
N ALA A 95 -6.37 -3.09 -3.26
CA ALA A 95 -6.59 -4.34 -3.96
C ALA A 95 -7.75 -4.17 -4.95
N GLU A 96 -7.46 -4.21 -6.25
CA GLU A 96 -8.45 -3.94 -7.30
C GLU A 96 -9.59 -4.97 -7.24
N LYS A 97 -10.83 -4.52 -7.09
CA LYS A 97 -11.98 -5.41 -6.87
C LYS A 97 -12.18 -6.42 -8.01
N SER A 98 -11.89 -6.00 -9.25
CA SER A 98 -12.01 -6.82 -10.46
C SER A 98 -11.12 -8.09 -10.44
N LYS A 99 -10.06 -8.10 -9.62
CA LYS A 99 -9.12 -9.21 -9.52
C LYS A 99 -9.59 -10.32 -8.57
N PHE A 100 -10.66 -10.08 -7.81
CA PHE A 100 -11.21 -11.03 -6.85
C PHE A 100 -12.51 -11.62 -7.38
N ASN A 101 -12.50 -12.91 -7.70
CA ASN A 101 -13.68 -13.64 -8.13
C ASN A 101 -14.22 -14.52 -6.98
N GLY A 102 -15.49 -14.34 -6.65
CA GLY A 102 -16.20 -15.12 -5.62
C GLY A 102 -16.17 -14.49 -4.22
N LYS A 103 -17.25 -14.69 -3.45
CA LYS A 103 -17.41 -14.20 -2.06
C LYS A 103 -16.69 -15.11 -1.06
N VAL A 104 -15.37 -15.21 -1.12
CA VAL A 104 -14.61 -15.98 -0.10
C VAL A 104 -14.33 -15.12 1.14
N LEU A 105 -14.26 -13.81 0.98
CA LEU A 105 -13.86 -12.85 2.01
C LEU A 105 -14.87 -11.71 2.05
N ASP A 106 -15.47 -11.46 3.21
CA ASP A 106 -16.23 -10.24 3.47
C ASP A 106 -15.22 -9.13 3.82
N TRP A 107 -14.97 -8.24 2.87
CA TRP A 107 -13.95 -7.21 2.96
C TRP A 107 -14.32 -6.11 3.95
N ASP A 108 -15.61 -5.79 4.05
CA ASP A 108 -16.12 -4.79 4.98
C ASP A 108 -15.94 -5.27 6.43
N ILE A 109 -16.23 -6.54 6.70
CA ILE A 109 -15.99 -7.16 8.03
C ILE A 109 -14.50 -7.15 8.40
N GLN A 110 -13.61 -7.25 7.41
CA GLN A 110 -12.15 -7.23 7.62
C GLN A 110 -11.58 -5.82 7.78
N GLY A 111 -12.43 -4.78 7.78
CA GLY A 111 -12.01 -3.39 7.96
C GLY A 111 -11.41 -2.78 6.70
N TYR A 112 -11.76 -3.30 5.52
CA TYR A 112 -11.43 -2.64 4.25
C TYR A 112 -12.49 -1.61 3.88
N THR A 113 -12.06 -0.55 3.22
CA THR A 113 -12.92 0.50 2.68
C THR A 113 -12.91 0.49 1.15
N SER A 114 -14.03 0.85 0.54
CA SER A 114 -14.09 1.02 -0.92
C SER A 114 -13.46 2.34 -1.33
N TRP A 115 -12.63 2.30 -2.37
CA TRP A 115 -12.02 3.48 -2.97
C TRP A 115 -12.20 3.44 -4.49
N SER A 116 -12.76 4.50 -5.06
CA SER A 116 -12.87 4.69 -6.51
C SER A 116 -11.91 5.79 -6.91
N VAL A 117 -10.96 5.47 -7.79
CA VAL A 117 -9.90 6.39 -8.18
C VAL A 117 -9.50 6.15 -9.62
N GLU A 118 -9.14 7.23 -10.31
CA GLU A 118 -8.59 7.17 -11.66
C GLU A 118 -7.10 6.87 -11.61
N VAL A 119 -6.71 5.75 -12.23
CA VAL A 119 -5.30 5.35 -12.34
C VAL A 119 -4.98 5.23 -13.82
N GLN A 120 -4.02 6.01 -14.30
CA GLN A 120 -3.59 6.02 -15.70
C GLN A 120 -4.76 6.25 -16.69
N GLY A 121 -5.66 7.19 -16.38
CA GLY A 121 -6.81 7.53 -17.23
C GLY A 121 -8.01 6.58 -17.13
N VAL A 122 -7.98 5.59 -16.21
CA VAL A 122 -9.07 4.62 -16.04
C VAL A 122 -9.54 4.62 -14.61
N VAL A 123 -10.83 4.91 -14.40
CA VAL A 123 -11.49 4.78 -13.10
C VAL A 123 -11.59 3.30 -12.73
N ARG A 124 -11.08 2.95 -11.55
CA ARG A 124 -11.14 1.58 -11.00
C ARG A 124 -11.58 1.59 -9.55
N GLU A 125 -12.18 0.48 -9.14
CA GLU A 125 -12.56 0.27 -7.75
C GLU A 125 -11.57 -0.63 -7.01
N TYR A 126 -11.26 -0.24 -5.79
CA TYR A 126 -10.34 -0.95 -4.90
C TYR A 126 -10.97 -1.20 -3.54
N TRP A 127 -10.60 -2.33 -2.95
CA TRP A 127 -10.63 -2.51 -1.49
C TRP A 127 -9.35 -1.93 -0.92
N THR A 128 -9.46 -1.10 0.11
CA THR A 128 -8.34 -0.40 0.72
C THR A 128 -8.27 -0.67 2.21
N THR A 129 -7.07 -0.80 2.75
CA THR A 129 -6.83 -0.82 4.19
C THR A 129 -5.62 0.05 4.50
N GLN A 130 -5.62 0.65 5.69
CA GLN A 130 -4.66 1.68 6.07
C GLN A 130 -4.04 1.34 7.43
N GLN A 131 -2.75 1.62 7.56
CA GLN A 131 -2.04 1.55 8.83
C GLN A 131 -1.29 2.87 9.04
N TYR A 132 -1.48 3.48 10.20
CA TYR A 132 -0.84 4.74 10.56
C TYR A 132 0.32 4.48 11.52
N TYR A 133 1.45 5.15 11.29
CA TYR A 133 2.58 5.15 12.19
C TYR A 133 2.35 6.21 13.26
N MET A 134 2.03 5.76 14.48
CA MET A 134 1.92 6.67 15.61
C MET A 134 3.28 6.75 16.31
N SER A 135 3.95 7.89 16.19
CA SER A 135 5.06 8.22 17.10
C SER A 135 4.48 8.81 18.40
N LYS A 136 5.09 8.46 19.54
CA LYS A 136 4.79 9.06 20.83
C LYS A 136 5.65 10.29 21.06
#